data_AF-A0A117UYC5-F1
#
_entry.id   AF-A0A117UYC5-F1
#
_cell.length_a   1.000
_cell.length_b   1.000
_cell.length_c   1.000
_cell.angle_alpha   90.00
_cell.angle_beta   90.00
_cell.angle_gamma   90.00
#
_symmetry.space_group_name_H-M   'P 1'
#
loop_
_entity.id
_entity.type
_entity.pdbx_description
1 polymer ?
#
loop_
_entity_poly.entity_id
_entity_poly.type
_entity_poly.pdbx_seq_one_letter_code
_entity_poly.pdbx_strand_id
1 'polypeptide(L)'
;MKWTAVHEAAAAVAELAGLAPEYRTPEIRNFPAIMRDTGGWRCRLAAQGVDDLAAILEPGLAALLTLQGSGACAAAAAQALWQEFHTARAGLLSLIPPLGIERQA
;
A
#
# COMPACT_ATOMS: atom_id res chain seq x y z
N MET A 1 11.11 -5.19 -3.37
CA MET A 1 9.82 -4.47 -3.29
C MET A 1 9.66 -3.91 -1.88
N LYS A 2 9.27 -2.64 -1.74
CA LYS A 2 9.11 -1.92 -0.46
C LYS A 2 7.79 -2.23 0.28
N TRP A 3 7.25 -3.44 0.09
CA TRP A 3 5.87 -3.77 0.47
C TRP A 3 5.57 -3.61 1.96
N THR A 4 6.49 -4.03 2.82
CA THR A 4 6.35 -3.87 4.27
C THR A 4 6.36 -2.39 4.65
N ALA A 5 7.31 -1.62 4.11
CA ALA A 5 7.47 -0.20 4.41
C ALA A 5 6.24 0.63 4.02
N VAL A 6 5.64 0.38 2.84
CA VAL A 6 4.41 1.08 2.46
C VAL A 6 3.23 0.75 3.37
N HIS A 7 3.16 -0.48 3.91
CA HIS A 7 2.13 -0.83 4.90
C HIS A 7 2.37 -0.19 6.27
N GLU A 8 3.62 -0.05 6.69
CA GLU A 8 3.98 0.66 7.93
C GLU A 8 3.66 2.15 7.83
N ALA A 9 4.01 2.79 6.70
CA ALA A 9 3.65 4.18 6.44
C ALA A 9 2.13 4.35 6.41
N ALA A 10 1.41 3.46 5.74
CA ALA A 10 -0.05 3.51 5.71
C ALA A 10 -0.65 3.29 7.11
N ALA A 11 -0.10 2.41 7.94
CA ALA A 11 -0.57 2.22 9.31
C ALA A 11 -0.43 3.51 10.15
N ALA A 12 0.69 4.23 10.01
CA ALA A 12 0.85 5.55 10.63
C ALA A 12 -0.20 6.56 10.12
N VAL A 13 -0.52 6.55 8.81
CA VAL A 13 -1.60 7.38 8.25
C VAL A 13 -2.95 7.01 8.85
N ALA A 14 -3.25 5.71 9.04
CA ALA A 14 -4.49 5.26 9.68
C ALA A 14 -4.60 5.73 11.13
N GLU A 15 -3.51 5.71 11.90
CA GLU A 15 -3.46 6.24 13.25
C GLU A 15 -3.77 7.75 13.28
N LEU A 16 -3.18 8.53 12.36
CA LEU A 16 -3.46 9.97 12.22
C LEU A 16 -4.93 10.25 11.81
N ALA A 17 -5.57 9.31 11.13
CA ALA A 17 -6.99 9.36 10.79
C ALA A 17 -7.91 8.90 11.93
N GLY A 18 -7.37 8.39 13.05
CA GLY A 18 -8.15 7.84 14.16
C GLY A 18 -8.79 6.49 13.86
N LEU A 19 -8.22 5.73 12.91
CA LEU A 19 -8.72 4.42 12.51
C LEU A 19 -8.10 3.31 13.35
N ALA A 20 -8.86 2.21 13.51
CA ALA A 20 -8.34 1.01 14.14
C ALA A 20 -7.27 0.32 13.26
N PRO A 21 -6.28 -0.37 13.87
CA PRO A 21 -5.29 -1.13 13.13
C PRO A 21 -5.93 -2.16 12.17
N GLU A 22 -5.40 -2.23 10.95
CA GLU A 22 -5.89 -3.17 9.94
C GLU A 22 -5.36 -4.58 10.15
N TYR A 23 -6.25 -5.58 10.11
CA TYR A 23 -5.84 -6.98 9.99
C TYR A 23 -5.49 -7.31 8.53
N ARG A 24 -4.21 -7.62 8.27
CA ARG A 24 -3.74 -8.00 6.93
C ARG A 24 -4.03 -9.47 6.65
N THR A 25 -4.68 -9.78 5.53
CA THR A 25 -4.92 -11.17 5.10
C THR A 25 -3.63 -11.87 4.65
N PRO A 26 -3.60 -13.22 4.51
CA PRO A 26 -2.46 -13.93 3.95
C PRO A 26 -2.04 -13.44 2.56
N GLU A 27 -2.99 -13.09 1.70
CA GLU A 27 -2.73 -12.59 0.34
C GLU A 27 -1.96 -11.27 0.39
N ILE A 28 -2.38 -10.35 1.26
CA ILE A 28 -1.68 -9.08 1.48
C ILE A 28 -0.26 -9.37 2.00
N ARG A 29 -0.12 -10.21 3.03
CA ARG A 29 1.20 -10.49 3.63
C ARG A 29 2.17 -11.14 2.64
N ASN A 30 1.68 -12.08 1.84
CA ASN A 30 2.49 -12.90 0.95
C ASN A 30 2.62 -12.33 -0.47
N PHE A 31 1.97 -11.20 -0.77
CA PHE A 31 1.96 -10.58 -2.09
C PHE A 31 3.35 -10.50 -2.76
N PRO A 32 4.44 -10.04 -2.09
CA PRO A 32 5.76 -9.98 -2.73
C PRO A 32 6.31 -11.34 -3.14
N ALA A 33 6.03 -12.39 -2.35
CA ALA A 33 6.45 -13.74 -2.67
C ALA A 33 5.64 -14.29 -3.86
N ILE A 34 4.31 -14.13 -3.82
CA ILE A 34 3.40 -14.52 -4.89
C ILE A 34 3.80 -13.85 -6.22
N MET A 35 4.12 -12.55 -6.18
CA MET A 35 4.49 -11.84 -7.40
C MET A 35 5.85 -12.23 -7.95
N ARG A 36 6.83 -12.47 -7.07
CA ARG A 36 8.13 -13.02 -7.49
C ARG A 36 7.97 -14.37 -8.16
N ASP A 37 7.15 -15.25 -7.59
CA ASP A 37 6.89 -16.57 -8.14
C ASP A 37 6.06 -16.51 -9.43
N THR A 38 5.21 -15.49 -9.59
CA THR A 38 4.46 -15.24 -10.83
C THR A 38 5.39 -14.75 -11.95
N GLY A 39 6.36 -13.89 -11.63
CA GLY A 39 7.32 -13.35 -12.60
C GLY A 39 6.67 -12.49 -13.69
N GLY A 40 7.39 -12.31 -14.79
CA GLY A 40 6.89 -11.67 -16.01
C GLY A 40 6.42 -10.21 -15.83
N TRP A 41 5.47 -9.81 -16.67
CA TRP A 41 4.94 -8.44 -16.68
C TRP A 41 4.18 -8.10 -15.40
N ARG A 42 3.47 -9.08 -14.79
CA ARG A 42 2.72 -8.88 -13.55
C ARG A 42 3.65 -8.52 -12.40
N CYS A 43 4.77 -9.22 -12.26
CA CYS A 43 5.77 -8.92 -11.22
C CYS A 43 6.39 -7.53 -11.40
N ARG A 44 6.72 -7.13 -12.64
CA ARG A 44 7.26 -5.78 -12.92
C ARG A 44 6.24 -4.69 -12.63
N LEU A 45 4.98 -4.87 -13.06
CA LEU A 45 3.91 -3.91 -12.80
C LEU A 45 3.59 -3.80 -11.31
N ALA A 46 3.59 -4.93 -10.59
CA ALA A 46 3.45 -4.93 -9.14
C ALA A 46 4.62 -4.19 -8.45
N ALA A 47 5.85 -4.37 -8.92
CA ALA A 47 7.02 -3.67 -8.37
C ALA A 47 6.88 -2.15 -8.55
N GLN A 48 6.56 -1.71 -9.78
CA GLN A 48 6.33 -0.30 -10.09
C GLN A 48 5.21 0.28 -9.24
N GLY A 49 4.06 -0.39 -9.15
CA GLY A 49 2.94 0.11 -8.36
C GLY A 49 3.23 0.18 -6.86
N VAL A 50 4.10 -0.69 -6.32
CA VAL A 50 4.59 -0.54 -4.94
C VAL A 50 5.51 0.66 -4.78
N ASP A 51 6.32 0.98 -5.79
CA ASP A 51 7.14 2.20 -5.78
C ASP A 51 6.27 3.47 -5.92
N ASP A 52 5.19 3.41 -6.71
CA ASP A 52 4.21 4.49 -6.83
C ASP A 52 3.47 4.72 -5.51
N LEU A 53 3.10 3.65 -4.80
CA LEU A 53 2.54 3.74 -3.44
C LEU A 53 3.50 4.44 -2.48
N ALA A 54 4.79 4.12 -2.53
CA ALA A 54 5.79 4.79 -1.71
C ALA A 54 5.90 6.28 -2.07
N ALA A 55 5.87 6.61 -3.37
CA ALA A 55 5.96 7.98 -3.86
C ALA A 55 4.79 8.88 -3.42
N ILE A 56 3.61 8.32 -3.13
CA ILE A 56 2.49 9.08 -2.56
C ILE A 56 2.51 9.09 -1.03
N LEU A 57 2.84 7.97 -0.39
CA LEU A 57 2.78 7.83 1.07
C LEU A 57 3.90 8.61 1.78
N GLU A 58 5.13 8.58 1.26
CA GLU A 58 6.27 9.25 1.87
C GLU A 58 6.06 10.77 2.03
N PRO A 59 5.75 11.54 0.97
CA PRO A 59 5.47 12.97 1.11
C PRO A 59 4.14 13.24 1.80
N GLY A 60 3.12 12.40 1.58
CA GLY A 60 1.81 12.56 2.22
C GLY A 60 1.90 12.46 3.74
N LEU A 61 2.57 11.42 4.26
CA LEU A 61 2.79 11.25 5.70
C LEU A 61 3.64 12.38 6.28
N ALA A 62 4.70 12.83 5.59
CA ALA A 62 5.51 13.95 6.05
C ALA A 62 4.69 15.25 6.19
N ALA A 63 3.79 15.51 5.24
CA ALA A 63 2.88 16.66 5.30
C ALA A 63 1.90 16.55 6.48
N LEU A 64 1.31 15.37 6.71
CA LEU A 64 0.39 15.14 7.83
C LEU A 64 1.08 15.33 9.19
N LEU A 65 2.31 14.81 9.34
CA LEU A 65 3.10 15.00 10.56
C LEU A 65 3.45 16.47 10.81
N THR A 66 3.73 17.23 9.74
CA THR A 66 3.99 18.67 9.83
C THR A 66 2.75 19.44 10.28
N LEU A 67 1.57 19.11 9.72
CA LEU A 67 0.29 19.69 10.13
C LEU A 67 -0.02 19.39 11.61
N GLN A 68 0.15 18.13 12.03
CA GLN A 68 -0.06 17.75 13.42
C GLN A 68 0.89 18.47 14.37
N GLY A 69 2.18 18.58 14.01
CA GLY A 69 3.17 19.35 14.79
C GLY A 69 2.85 20.84 14.88
N SER A 70 2.05 21.37 13.95
CA SER A 70 1.57 22.76 13.96
C SER A 70 0.27 22.96 14.75
N GLY A 71 -0.29 21.90 15.34
CA GLY A 71 -1.57 21.92 16.07
C GLY A 71 -2.82 21.90 15.17
N ALA A 72 -2.66 21.75 13.86
CA ALA A 72 -3.78 21.61 12.93
C ALA A 72 -4.31 20.16 12.92
N CYS A 73 -5.62 20.01 12.72
CA CYS A 73 -6.22 18.68 12.57
C CYS A 73 -5.88 18.08 11.20
N ALA A 74 -5.14 16.98 11.20
CA ALA A 74 -4.74 16.26 9.99
C ALA A 74 -5.70 15.10 9.62
N ALA A 75 -6.71 14.81 10.44
CA ALA A 75 -7.51 13.60 10.36
C ALA A 75 -8.23 13.41 9.00
N ALA A 76 -8.84 14.47 8.45
CA ALA A 76 -9.54 14.37 7.16
C ALA A 76 -8.59 14.09 5.99
N ALA A 77 -7.42 14.72 5.98
CA ALA A 77 -6.40 14.49 4.97
C ALA A 77 -5.77 13.09 5.11
N ALA A 78 -5.53 12.64 6.35
CA ALA A 78 -5.07 11.29 6.64
C ALA A 78 -6.08 10.22 6.18
N GLN A 79 -7.38 10.46 6.42
CA GLN A 79 -8.43 9.57 5.98
C GLN A 79 -8.47 9.45 4.45
N ALA A 80 -8.29 10.55 3.71
CA ALA A 80 -8.25 10.53 2.25
C ALA A 80 -7.06 9.71 1.73
N LEU A 81 -5.85 9.99 2.25
CA LEU A 81 -4.64 9.26 1.86
C LEU A 81 -4.73 7.76 2.19
N TRP A 82 -5.34 7.41 3.31
CA TRP A 82 -5.59 6.01 3.67
C TRP A 82 -6.51 5.30 2.66
N GLN A 83 -7.58 5.97 2.20
CA GLN A 83 -8.48 5.40 1.18
C GLN A 83 -7.81 5.26 -0.18
N GLU A 84 -6.97 6.22 -0.57
CA GLU A 84 -6.17 6.13 -1.80
C GLU A 84 -5.22 4.93 -1.74
N PHE A 85 -4.48 4.77 -0.64
CA PHE A 85 -3.64 3.60 -0.42
C PHE A 85 -4.43 2.29 -0.51
N HIS A 86 -5.59 2.22 0.16
CA HIS A 86 -6.38 0.99 0.17
C HIS A 86 -6.88 0.63 -1.24
N THR A 87 -7.32 1.64 -2.01
CA THR A 87 -7.78 1.47 -3.39
C THR A 87 -6.65 1.01 -4.31
N ALA A 88 -5.50 1.68 -4.25
CA ALA A 88 -4.33 1.32 -5.05
C ALA A 88 -3.81 -0.09 -4.71
N ARG A 89 -3.75 -0.43 -3.41
CA ARG A 89 -3.37 -1.77 -2.95
C ARG A 89 -4.33 -2.85 -3.48
N ALA A 90 -5.64 -2.60 -3.47
CA ALA A 90 -6.60 -3.53 -4.04
C ALA A 90 -6.35 -3.75 -5.54
N GLY A 91 -5.99 -2.70 -6.28
CA GLY A 91 -5.53 -2.79 -7.66
C GLY A 91 -4.29 -3.69 -7.81
N LEU A 92 -3.29 -3.56 -6.94
CA LEU A 92 -2.11 -4.42 -6.96
C LEU A 92 -2.45 -5.89 -6.67
N LEU A 93 -3.33 -6.15 -5.70
CA LEU A 93 -3.77 -7.52 -5.39
C LEU A 93 -4.51 -8.17 -6.56
N SER A 94 -5.18 -7.40 -7.42
CA SER A 94 -5.81 -7.92 -8.64
C SER A 94 -4.81 -8.46 -9.68
N LEU A 95 -3.51 -8.17 -9.52
CA LEU A 95 -2.45 -8.73 -10.35
C LEU A 95 -2.09 -10.18 -9.95
N ILE A 96 -2.55 -10.66 -8.80
CA ILE A 96 -2.36 -12.05 -8.40
C ILE A 96 -3.10 -12.94 -9.41
N PRO A 97 -2.42 -13.89 -10.08
CA PRO A 97 -3.08 -14.79 -11.02
C PRO A 97 -4.10 -15.66 -10.27
N PRO A 98 -5.28 -15.91 -10.85
CA PRO A 98 -6.22 -16.87 -10.27
C PRO A 98 -5.59 -18.27 -10.25
N LEU A 99 -5.95 -19.05 -9.23
CA LEU A 99 -5.48 -20.42 -9.07
C LEU A 99 -5.84 -21.24 -10.33
N GLY A 100 -4.82 -21.68 -11.08
CA GLY A 100 -5.00 -22.58 -12.24
C GLY A 100 -4.68 -22.02 -13.63
N ILE A 101 -4.16 -20.79 -13.78
CA ILE A 101 -3.70 -20.30 -15.08
C ILE A 101 -2.20 -20.56 -15.25
N GLU A 102 -1.83 -21.31 -16.29
CA GLU A 102 -0.45 -21.64 -16.64
C GLU A 102 0.42 -20.38 -16.84
N ARG A 103 1.66 -20.46 -16.34
CA ARG A 103 2.67 -19.41 -16.48
C ARG A 103 2.97 -19.20 -17.98
N GLN A 104 2.55 -18.07 -18.56
CA GLN A 104 3.10 -17.63 -19.83
C GLN A 104 4.52 -17.11 -19.58
N ALA A 105 5.49 -17.88 -20.09
CA ALA A 105 6.94 -17.63 -20.05
C ALA A 105 7.34 -16.37 -20.82
#